data_AF-A0A7G8XDA0-F1
#
_entry.id   AF-A0A7G8XDA0-F1
#
_cell.length_a   1.000
_cell.length_b   1.000
_cell.length_c   1.000
_cell.angle_alpha   90.00
_cell.angle_beta   90.00
_cell.angle_gamma   90.00
#
_symmetry.space_group_name_H-M   'P 1'
#
loop_
_entity.id
_entity.type
_entity.pdbx_description
1 polymer ?
#
loop_
_entity_poly.entity_id
_entity_poly.type
_entity_poly.pdbx_seq_one_letter_code
_entity_poly.pdbx_strand_id
1 'polypeptide(L)'
;MLFLAVNPPDEHISVEKLAERQEVSTTYLSKILTKLVKSGMIESVSGANGGYKLKSGWEELSLLDVIKAIEGLTPIFDYFFKEVPFLR
;
A
#
# COMPACT_ATOMS: atom_id res chain seq x y z
N MET A 1 -0.80 2.99 4.96
CA MET A 1 -0.31 2.26 6.15
C MET A 1 -0.38 3.13 7.39
N LEU A 2 0.44 4.18 7.53
CA LEU A 2 0.44 5.03 8.74
C LEU A 2 -0.95 5.60 9.08
N PHE A 3 -1.68 6.12 8.10
CA PHE A 3 -3.03 6.63 8.34
C PHE A 3 -3.97 5.54 8.86
N LEU A 4 -3.86 4.30 8.39
CA LEU A 4 -4.69 3.20 8.91
C LEU A 4 -4.25 2.79 10.33
N ALA A 5 -2.95 2.90 10.66
CA ALA A 5 -2.40 2.53 11.96
C ALA A 5 -2.80 3.48 13.10
N VAL A 6 -3.02 4.77 12.79
CA VAL A 6 -3.39 5.78 13.79
C VAL A 6 -4.90 5.85 14.06
N ASN A 7 -5.72 5.16 13.25
CA ASN A 7 -7.17 5.08 13.45
C ASN A 7 -7.54 3.82 14.23
N PRO A 8 -8.74 3.77 14.84
CA PRO A 8 -9.21 2.58 15.56
C PRO A 8 -9.11 1.31 14.69
N PRO A 9 -8.66 0.16 15.25
CA PRO A 9 -8.37 -1.05 14.48
C PRO A 9 -9.55 -1.58 13.64
N ASP A 10 -10.78 -1.31 14.07
CA ASP A 10 -12.00 -1.79 13.40
C ASP A 10 -12.64 -0.75 12.45
N GLU A 11 -12.07 0.45 12.36
CA GLU A 11 -12.57 1.46 11.43
C GLU A 11 -12.08 1.18 10.01
N HIS A 12 -13.03 1.08 9.08
CA HIS A 12 -12.74 1.04 7.65
C HIS A 12 -12.68 2.46 7.11
N ILE A 13 -11.63 2.76 6.35
CA ILE A 13 -11.44 4.08 5.76
C ILE A 13 -11.55 3.97 4.25
N SER A 14 -12.46 4.76 3.65
CA SER A 14 -12.66 4.75 2.21
C SER A 14 -11.43 5.29 1.46
N VAL A 15 -11.26 4.87 0.21
CA VAL A 15 -10.14 5.36 -0.61
C VAL A 15 -10.28 6.85 -0.91
N GLU A 16 -11.49 7.37 -1.01
CA GLU A 16 -11.78 8.79 -1.21
C GLU A 16 -11.26 9.62 -0.02
N LYS A 17 -11.58 9.21 1.22
CA LYS A 17 -11.12 9.88 2.44
C LYS A 17 -9.60 9.80 2.58
N LEU A 18 -9.01 8.66 2.23
CA LEU A 18 -7.55 8.50 2.27
C LEU A 18 -6.84 9.33 1.19
N ALA A 19 -7.43 9.45 0.00
CA ALA A 19 -6.88 10.19 -1.13
C ALA A 19 -6.92 11.70 -0.87
N GLU A 20 -8.05 12.20 -0.35
CA GLU A 20 -8.22 13.58 0.08
C GLU A 20 -7.19 13.97 1.16
N ARG A 21 -7.05 13.13 2.20
CA ARG A 21 -6.13 13.39 3.32
C ARG A 21 -4.65 13.37 2.93
N GLN A 22 -4.29 12.64 1.88
CA GLN A 22 -2.91 12.51 1.40
C GLN A 22 -2.64 13.40 0.17
N GLU A 23 -3.63 14.16 -0.29
CA GLU A 23 -3.54 15.05 -1.46
C GLU A 23 -3.07 14.31 -2.73
N VAL A 24 -3.58 13.09 -2.94
CA VAL A 24 -3.27 12.26 -4.12
C VAL A 24 -4.55 11.87 -4.85
N SER A 25 -4.42 11.45 -6.12
CA SER A 25 -5.58 10.93 -6.84
C SER A 25 -6.09 9.61 -6.25
N THR A 26 -7.41 9.45 -6.20
CA THR A 26 -8.07 8.19 -5.82
C THR A 26 -7.56 7.02 -6.68
N THR A 27 -7.37 7.24 -7.98
CA THR A 27 -6.85 6.22 -8.90
C THR A 27 -5.45 5.75 -8.53
N TYR A 28 -4.55 6.67 -8.19
CA TYR A 28 -3.20 6.32 -7.75
C TYR A 28 -3.26 5.54 -6.44
N LEU A 29 -3.98 6.04 -5.46
CA LEU A 29 -4.07 5.40 -4.16
C LEU A 29 -4.72 4.02 -4.23
N SER A 30 -5.76 3.85 -5.03
CA SER A 30 -6.39 2.54 -5.30
C SER A 30 -5.39 1.51 -5.82
N LYS A 31 -4.44 1.90 -6.70
CA LYS A 31 -3.39 1.00 -7.17
C LYS A 31 -2.48 0.55 -6.03
N ILE A 32 -2.08 1.46 -5.15
CA ILE A 32 -1.24 1.15 -3.98
C ILE A 32 -1.99 0.25 -3.00
N LEU A 33 -3.23 0.60 -2.65
CA LEU A 33 -4.06 -0.19 -1.74
C LEU A 33 -4.31 -1.60 -2.28
N THR A 34 -4.52 -1.74 -3.60
CA THR A 34 -4.67 -3.06 -4.24
C THR A 34 -3.42 -3.93 -4.04
N LYS A 35 -2.22 -3.36 -4.17
CA LYS A 35 -0.97 -4.10 -3.92
C LYS A 35 -0.87 -4.54 -2.45
N LEU A 36 -1.21 -3.65 -1.52
CA LEU A 36 -1.21 -3.96 -0.09
C LEU A 36 -2.24 -5.04 0.28
N VAL A 37 -3.45 -5.02 -0.31
CA VAL A 37 -4.47 -6.08 -0.15
C VAL A 37 -3.90 -7.42 -0.64
N LYS A 38 -3.30 -7.44 -1.83
CA LYS A 38 -2.70 -8.65 -2.40
C LYS A 38 -1.56 -9.21 -1.55
N SER A 39 -0.79 -8.35 -0.90
CA SER A 39 0.26 -8.77 0.03
C SER A 39 -0.27 -9.25 1.40
N GLY A 40 -1.57 -9.09 1.66
CA GLY A 40 -2.18 -9.50 2.93
C GLY A 40 -1.88 -8.56 4.10
N MET A 41 -1.41 -7.33 3.84
CA MET A 41 -1.13 -6.34 4.89
C MET A 41 -2.37 -5.56 5.33
N ILE A 42 -3.32 -5.39 4.43
CA ILE A 42 -4.60 -4.72 4.68
C ILE A 42 -5.73 -5.59 4.15
N GLU A 43 -6.94 -5.33 4.64
CA GLU A 43 -8.17 -5.89 4.10
C GLU A 43 -9.05 -4.79 3.51
N SER A 44 -9.95 -5.19 2.61
CA SER A 44 -10.88 -4.31 1.93
C SER A 44 -12.30 -4.86 2.08
N VAL A 45 -13.23 -3.99 2.46
CA VAL A 45 -14.67 -4.29 2.50
C VAL A 45 -15.38 -3.42 1.48
N SER A 46 -16.32 -4.00 0.72
CA SER A 46 -17.13 -3.28 -0.26
C SER A 46 -18.45 -2.78 0.35
N GLY A 47 -19.07 -1.77 -0.29
CA GLY A 47 -20.37 -1.22 0.10
C GLY A 47 -20.27 0.18 0.71
N ALA A 48 -21.41 0.74 1.11
CA ALA A 48 -21.53 2.13 1.58
C ALA A 48 -20.67 2.45 2.82
N ASN A 49 -20.43 1.45 3.68
CA ASN A 49 -19.55 1.53 4.85
C ASN A 49 -18.26 0.72 4.66
N GLY A 50 -17.91 0.45 3.41
CA GLY A 50 -16.69 -0.25 3.05
C GLY A 50 -15.46 0.65 3.16
N GLY A 51 -14.31 0.08 2.82
CA GLY A 51 -13.02 0.76 2.92
C GLY A 51 -11.93 -0.22 3.29
N TYR A 52 -10.82 0.33 3.76
CA TYR A 52 -9.60 -0.41 4.06
C TYR A 52 -9.25 -0.31 5.53
N LYS A 53 -8.71 -1.39 6.09
CA LYS A 53 -8.11 -1.42 7.43
C LYS A 53 -6.89 -2.34 7.49
N LEU A 54 -6.06 -2.18 8.51
CA LEU A 54 -4.92 -3.06 8.75
C LEU A 54 -5.40 -4.45 9.16
N LYS A 55 -4.69 -5.48 8.72
CA LYS A 55 -4.88 -6.83 9.25
C LYS A 55 -4.24 -6.94 10.63
N SER A 56 -4.76 -7.83 11.47
CA SER A 56 -4.14 -8.17 12.76
C SER A 56 -2.70 -8.64 12.57
N GLY A 57 -1.79 -8.23 13.47
CA GLY A 57 -0.36 -8.57 13.37
C GLY A 57 0.43 -7.67 12.42
N TRP A 58 -0.15 -6.54 11.96
CA TRP A 58 0.57 -5.56 11.15
C TRP A 58 1.80 -4.97 11.87
N GLU A 59 1.84 -5.07 13.20
CA GLU A 59 2.93 -4.62 14.06
C GLU A 59 4.24 -5.39 13.81
N GLU A 60 4.15 -6.59 13.25
CA GLU A 60 5.32 -7.41 12.87
C GLU A 60 5.90 -7.00 11.50
N LEU A 61 5.19 -6.18 10.73
CA LEU A 61 5.62 -5.76 9.40
C LEU A 61 6.69 -4.68 9.49
N SER A 62 7.82 -4.92 8.81
CA SER A 62 8.84 -3.89 8.65
C SER A 62 8.49 -2.92 7.53
N LEU A 63 9.11 -1.74 7.52
CA LEU A 63 9.03 -0.81 6.40
C LEU A 63 9.49 -1.47 5.09
N LEU A 64 10.48 -2.36 5.15
CA LEU A 64 10.97 -3.11 4.00
C LEU A 64 9.89 -3.99 3.39
N ASP A 65 9.03 -4.60 4.21
CA ASP A 65 7.93 -5.45 3.72
C ASP A 65 6.90 -4.61 2.96
N VAL A 66 6.59 -3.41 3.46
CA VAL A 66 5.69 -2.47 2.79
C VAL A 66 6.26 -2.04 1.42
N ILE A 67 7.56 -1.72 1.37
CA ILE A 67 8.24 -1.36 0.11
C ILE A 67 8.17 -2.54 -0.88
N LYS A 68 8.50 -3.76 -0.43
CA LYS A 68 8.42 -4.97 -1.27
C LYS A 68 7.01 -5.22 -1.80
N ALA A 69 5.98 -4.98 -0.99
CA ALA A 69 4.59 -5.13 -1.42
C ALA A 69 4.20 -4.14 -2.51
N ILE A 70 4.71 -2.91 -2.45
CA ILE A 70 4.36 -1.84 -3.39
C ILE A 70 5.21 -1.88 -4.66
N GLU A 71 6.53 -2.01 -4.54
CA GLU A 71 7.45 -1.96 -5.70
C GLU A 71 7.67 -3.34 -6.34
N GLY A 72 7.39 -4.42 -5.60
CA GLY A 72 7.73 -5.79 -5.99
C GLY A 72 9.17 -6.15 -5.67
N LEU A 73 9.55 -7.39 -5.97
CA LEU A 73 10.88 -7.95 -5.70
C LEU A 73 11.86 -7.77 -6.86
N THR A 74 11.69 -6.73 -7.67
CA THR A 74 12.59 -6.49 -8.81
C THR A 74 14.02 -6.36 -8.27
N PRO A 75 14.98 -7.19 -8.71
CA PRO A 75 16.36 -7.06 -8.30
C PRO A 75 16.83 -5.63 -8.51
N ILE A 76 17.48 -5.04 -7.51
CA ILE A 76 18.01 -3.67 -7.60
C ILE A 76 18.90 -3.49 -8.84
N PHE A 77 19.60 -4.56 -9.23
CA PHE A 77 20.42 -4.61 -10.44
C PHE A 77 19.59 -4.45 -11.72
N ASP A 78 18.39 -5.04 -11.80
CA ASP A 78 17.53 -4.87 -12.97
C ASP A 78 17.07 -3.41 -13.13
N TYR A 79 16.87 -2.70 -12.02
CA TYR A 79 16.60 -1.26 -12.04
C TYR A 79 17.83 -0.46 -12.50
N PHE A 80 19.01 -0.81 -11.98
CA PHE A 80 20.27 -0.17 -12.32
C PHE A 80 20.61 -0.31 -13.81
N PHE A 81 20.46 -1.50 -14.39
CA PHE A 81 20.69 -1.71 -15.83
C PHE A 81 19.60 -1.10 -16.72
N LYS A 82 18.41 -0.85 -16.18
CA LYS A 82 17.34 -0.14 -16.90
C LYS A 82 17.60 1.36 -17.00
N GLU A 83 18.20 1.97 -15.97
CA GLU A 83 18.54 3.41 -15.97
C GLU A 83 19.93 3.71 -16.54
N VAL A 84 20.87 2.75 -16.50
CA VAL A 84 22.23 2.90 -17.04
C VAL A 84 22.49 1.90 -18.17
N PRO A 85 21.92 2.11 -19.37
CA PRO A 85 21.98 1.14 -20.46
C PRO A 85 23.40 0.89 -21.02
N PHE A 86 24.39 1.72 -20.66
CA PHE A 86 25.77 1.62 -21.13
C PHE A 86 26.64 0.58 -20.38
N LEU A 87 26.13 -0.06 -19.33
CA LEU A 87 26.86 -1.06 -18.54
C LEU A 87 26.48 -2.51 -18.89
N ARG A 88 26.07 -2.78 -20.12
CA ARG A 88 25.88 -4.16 -20.61
C ARG A 88 27.18 -4.83 -21.02
#